data_AF-A0A7S0JAT9-F1
#
_entry.id   AF-A0A7S0JAT9-F1
#
_cell.length_a   1.000
_cell.length_b   1.000
_cell.length_c   1.000
_cell.angle_alpha   90.00
_cell.angle_beta   90.00
_cell.angle_gamma   90.00
#
_symmetry.space_group_name_H-M   'P 1'
#
loop_
_entity.id
_entity.type
_entity.pdbx_description
1 polymer ?
#
loop_
_entity_poly.entity_id
_entity_poly.type
_entity_poly.pdbx_seq_one_letter_code
_entity_poly.pdbx_strand_id
1 'polypeptide(L)'
;SPPGLPSSPSPPPPPSPAPMGPPPISLVAFAHILNESFSWVEAHVPHFECADADITQAYWYRWRLFHLHMARRRKGQPGCTRAEGCWVLTEFLKKVFWSGPSNTIVCPAGHHIMEGRWVRDERVVDDYARFWFVGDGWRKQYTWWAAYALWQRSLLLHASADRGITGELF
;
A
#
# COMPACT_ATOMS: atom_id res chain seq x y z
N SER A 1 -21.55 -10.91 -74.69
CA SER A 1 -21.26 -10.06 -73.53
C SER A 1 -20.07 -10.64 -72.79
N PRO A 2 -19.03 -9.85 -72.44
CA PRO A 2 -17.91 -10.39 -71.68
C PRO A 2 -18.34 -10.66 -70.23
N PRO A 3 -17.75 -11.66 -69.55
CA PRO A 3 -18.09 -12.01 -68.18
C PRO A 3 -17.60 -10.92 -67.21
N GLY A 4 -18.43 -10.53 -66.26
CA GLY A 4 -18.11 -9.53 -65.24
C GLY A 4 -17.00 -10.01 -64.32
N LEU A 5 -16.03 -9.14 -64.04
CA LEU A 5 -14.95 -9.40 -63.10
C LEU A 5 -15.52 -9.66 -61.69
N PRO A 6 -14.98 -10.65 -60.94
CA PRO A 6 -15.42 -10.92 -59.58
C PRO A 6 -15.07 -9.74 -58.66
N SER A 7 -16.05 -9.27 -57.89
CA SER A 7 -15.88 -8.21 -56.90
C SER A 7 -14.98 -8.68 -55.76
N SER A 8 -13.88 -7.97 -55.53
CA SER A 8 -12.97 -8.21 -54.39
C SER A 8 -13.72 -8.06 -53.07
N PRO A 9 -13.49 -8.92 -52.06
CA PRO A 9 -14.10 -8.77 -50.75
C PRO A 9 -13.61 -7.48 -50.08
N SER A 10 -14.53 -6.74 -49.45
CA SER A 10 -14.22 -5.52 -48.72
C SER A 10 -13.30 -5.81 -47.53
N PRO A 11 -12.31 -4.95 -47.25
CA PRO A 11 -11.41 -5.14 -46.12
C PRO A 11 -12.18 -5.12 -44.80
N PRO A 12 -11.71 -5.86 -43.77
CA PRO A 12 -12.35 -5.86 -42.46
C PRO A 12 -12.29 -4.47 -41.83
N PRO A 13 -13.29 -4.11 -41.00
CA PRO A 13 -13.29 -2.83 -40.29
C PRO A 13 -12.08 -2.73 -39.35
N PRO A 14 -11.55 -1.51 -39.13
CA PRO A 14 -10.43 -1.30 -38.22
C PRO A 14 -10.82 -1.70 -36.79
N PRO A 15 -9.84 -2.16 -35.98
CA PRO A 15 -10.08 -2.48 -34.58
C PRO A 15 -10.59 -1.24 -33.84
N SER A 16 -11.55 -1.42 -32.93
CA SER A 16 -12.01 -0.34 -32.07
C SER A 16 -10.85 0.22 -31.24
N PRO A 17 -10.74 1.55 -31.07
CA PRO A 17 -9.71 2.13 -30.23
C PRO A 17 -9.83 1.57 -28.81
N ALA A 18 -8.70 1.25 -28.19
CA ALA A 18 -8.66 0.85 -26.80
C ALA A 18 -9.36 1.92 -25.95
N PRO A 19 -10.13 1.53 -24.91
CA PRO A 19 -10.78 2.50 -24.04
C PRO A 19 -9.71 3.46 -23.52
N MET A 20 -9.88 4.77 -23.78
CA MET A 20 -9.03 5.81 -23.20
C MET A 20 -9.30 5.83 -21.70
N GLY A 21 -8.52 5.04 -20.96
CA GLY A 21 -8.33 5.29 -19.54
C GLY A 21 -7.73 6.68 -19.33
N PRO A 22 -7.80 7.22 -18.10
CA PRO A 22 -7.04 8.42 -17.77
C PRO A 22 -5.57 8.22 -18.17
N PRO A 23 -4.89 9.28 -18.65
CA PRO A 23 -3.49 9.19 -18.99
C PRO A 23 -2.71 8.67 -17.78
N PRO A 24 -1.69 7.82 -17.98
CA PRO A 24 -0.88 7.34 -16.87
C PRO A 24 -0.17 8.53 -16.21
N ILE A 25 -0.33 8.65 -14.89
CA ILE A 25 0.35 9.67 -14.09
C ILE A 25 1.83 9.28 -14.00
N SER A 26 2.72 10.13 -14.50
CA SER A 26 4.16 9.91 -14.43
C SER A 26 4.75 10.46 -13.13
N LEU A 27 5.47 9.62 -12.40
CA LEU A 27 6.10 10.02 -11.13
C LEU A 27 7.45 10.75 -11.33
N VAL A 28 7.97 10.80 -12.56
CA VAL A 28 9.32 11.33 -12.87
C VAL A 28 9.51 12.75 -12.31
N ALA A 29 8.50 13.60 -12.39
CA ALA A 29 8.54 14.97 -11.83
C ALA A 29 8.80 14.99 -10.31
N PHE A 30 8.41 13.93 -9.59
CA PHE A 30 8.54 13.81 -8.14
C PHE A 30 9.73 12.96 -7.70
N ALA A 31 10.60 12.53 -8.63
CA ALA A 31 11.77 11.72 -8.30
C ALA A 31 12.69 12.37 -7.25
N HIS A 32 12.84 13.69 -7.32
CA HIS A 32 13.61 14.48 -6.35
C HIS A 32 13.00 14.46 -4.93
N ILE A 33 11.67 14.35 -4.82
CA ILE A 33 10.96 14.23 -3.54
C ILE A 33 11.08 12.80 -3.02
N LEU A 34 10.84 11.80 -3.89
CA LEU A 34 10.77 10.39 -3.52
C LEU A 34 12.13 9.75 -3.24
N ASN A 35 13.18 10.19 -3.94
CA ASN A 35 14.56 9.70 -3.79
C ASN A 35 14.62 8.15 -3.80
N GLU A 36 15.15 7.53 -2.75
CA GLU A 36 15.28 6.06 -2.63
C GLU A 36 13.93 5.33 -2.60
N SER A 37 12.82 6.05 -2.38
CA SER A 37 11.48 5.49 -2.33
C SER A 37 10.80 5.39 -3.68
N PHE A 38 11.39 5.94 -4.75
CA PHE A 38 10.74 6.07 -6.06
C PHE A 38 10.14 4.74 -6.55
N SER A 39 10.97 3.70 -6.71
CA SER A 39 10.53 2.42 -7.27
C SER A 39 9.52 1.71 -6.38
N TRP A 40 9.63 1.87 -5.06
CA TRP A 40 8.67 1.28 -4.14
C TRP A 40 7.30 1.96 -4.23
N VAL A 41 7.28 3.30 -4.24
CA VAL A 41 6.05 4.09 -4.35
C VAL A 41 5.37 3.84 -5.69
N GLU A 42 6.12 3.85 -6.79
CA GLU A 42 5.61 3.59 -8.13
C GLU A 42 4.83 2.26 -8.20
N ALA A 43 5.39 1.20 -7.62
CA ALA A 43 4.79 -0.13 -7.63
C ALA A 43 3.61 -0.28 -6.66
N HIS A 44 3.68 0.28 -5.44
CA HIS A 44 2.79 -0.11 -4.35
C HIS A 44 1.74 0.92 -3.97
N VAL A 45 1.83 2.16 -4.45
CA VAL A 45 0.98 3.27 -4.00
C VAL A 45 0.01 3.73 -5.11
N PRO A 46 -1.23 4.14 -4.79
CA PRO A 46 -2.13 4.76 -5.76
C PRO A 46 -1.50 6.01 -6.37
N HIS A 47 -1.68 6.23 -7.68
CA HIS A 47 -1.15 7.44 -8.30
C HIS A 47 -2.16 8.57 -8.17
N PHE A 48 -1.67 9.79 -7.93
CA PHE A 48 -2.50 10.95 -7.69
C PHE A 48 -1.87 12.21 -8.27
N GLU A 49 -2.72 13.06 -8.86
CA GLU A 49 -2.40 14.42 -9.27
C GLU A 49 -3.65 15.29 -9.14
N CYS A 50 -3.47 16.59 -8.93
CA CYS A 50 -4.54 17.56 -8.98
C CYS A 50 -4.02 18.94 -9.46
N ALA A 51 -4.92 19.89 -9.67
CA ALA A 51 -4.57 21.23 -10.15
C ALA A 51 -3.71 22.04 -9.16
N ASP A 52 -3.70 21.65 -7.88
CA ASP A 52 -2.88 22.27 -6.83
C ASP A 52 -1.54 21.52 -6.70
N ALA A 53 -0.45 22.24 -7.00
CA ALA A 53 0.90 21.68 -6.97
C ALA A 53 1.35 21.32 -5.55
N ASP A 54 0.95 22.10 -4.53
CA ASP A 54 1.34 21.87 -3.15
C ASP A 54 0.66 20.61 -2.60
N ILE A 55 -0.61 20.39 -2.92
CA ILE A 55 -1.33 19.17 -2.54
C ILE A 55 -0.69 17.95 -3.21
N THR A 56 -0.39 18.03 -4.50
CA THR A 56 0.24 16.93 -5.24
C THR A 56 1.64 16.63 -4.69
N GLN A 57 2.44 17.65 -4.39
CA GLN A 57 3.75 17.50 -3.78
C GLN A 57 3.68 16.89 -2.37
N ALA A 58 2.74 17.36 -1.54
CA ALA A 58 2.53 16.83 -0.20
C ALA A 58 2.12 15.35 -0.24
N TYR A 59 1.28 14.94 -1.19
CA TYR A 59 0.89 13.55 -1.40
C TYR A 59 2.11 12.64 -1.60
N TRP A 60 2.99 12.98 -2.55
CA TRP A 60 4.18 12.17 -2.84
C TRP A 60 5.20 12.20 -1.71
N TYR A 61 5.37 13.36 -1.05
CA TYR A 61 6.23 13.46 0.12
C TYR A 61 5.78 12.56 1.28
N ARG A 62 4.47 12.50 1.55
CA ARG A 62 3.91 11.63 2.59
C ARG A 62 4.17 10.14 2.32
N TRP A 63 4.09 9.72 1.06
CA TRP A 63 4.40 8.33 0.70
C TRP A 63 5.87 7.97 0.85
N ARG A 64 6.78 8.91 0.58
CA ARG A 64 8.19 8.74 0.97
C ARG A 64 8.33 8.57 2.48
N LEU A 65 7.69 9.43 3.29
CA LEU A 65 7.76 9.31 4.75
C LEU A 65 7.24 7.95 5.23
N PHE A 66 6.10 7.50 4.71
CA PHE A 66 5.56 6.18 5.04
C PHE A 66 6.56 5.05 4.72
N HIS A 67 7.17 5.08 3.54
CA HIS A 67 8.17 4.08 3.14
C HIS A 67 9.42 4.11 4.02
N LEU A 68 9.91 5.29 4.41
CA LEU A 68 11.03 5.42 5.36
C LEU A 68 10.73 4.80 6.73
N HIS A 69 9.46 4.80 7.15
CA HIS A 69 9.01 4.21 8.41
C HIS A 69 8.72 2.70 8.34
N MET A 70 8.75 2.10 7.14
CA MET A 70 8.68 0.65 6.98
C MET A 70 9.99 0.01 7.40
N ALA A 71 9.91 -0.92 8.36
CA ALA A 71 11.05 -1.69 8.82
C ALA A 71 10.80 -3.19 8.69
N ARG A 72 11.87 -3.95 8.47
CA ARG A 72 11.83 -5.42 8.42
C ARG A 72 12.17 -6.04 9.76
N ARG A 73 11.28 -6.92 10.22
CA ARG A 73 11.49 -7.90 11.30
C ARG A 73 12.16 -9.14 10.73
N ARG A 74 13.02 -9.78 11.53
CA ARG A 74 13.63 -11.06 11.14
C ARG A 74 12.60 -12.19 11.23
N LYS A 75 12.75 -13.21 10.38
CA LYS A 75 11.94 -14.43 10.44
C LYS A 75 12.04 -15.11 11.82
N GLY A 76 10.98 -15.80 12.23
CA GLY A 76 10.91 -16.55 13.49
C GLY A 76 10.68 -15.70 14.75
N GLN A 77 10.56 -14.37 14.61
CA GLN A 77 10.11 -13.52 15.72
C GLN A 77 8.60 -13.73 15.98
N PRO A 78 8.10 -13.54 17.22
CA PRO A 78 6.68 -13.70 17.52
C PRO A 78 5.80 -12.86 16.59
N GLY A 79 4.70 -13.45 16.12
CA GLY A 79 3.79 -12.83 15.15
C GLY A 79 4.33 -12.75 13.72
N CYS A 80 5.52 -13.30 13.42
CA CYS A 80 6.08 -13.34 12.08
C CYS A 80 6.17 -14.76 11.51
N THR A 81 5.33 -15.04 10.51
CA THR A 81 5.22 -16.37 9.87
C THR A 81 5.99 -16.48 8.56
N ARG A 82 6.59 -15.38 8.08
CA ARG A 82 7.19 -15.30 6.74
C ARG A 82 8.69 -15.58 6.74
N ALA A 83 9.17 -16.23 5.68
CA ALA A 83 10.58 -16.61 5.51
C ALA A 83 11.48 -15.40 5.22
N GLU A 84 10.96 -14.43 4.47
CA GLU A 84 11.61 -13.16 4.14
C GLU A 84 11.62 -12.16 5.32
N GLY A 85 11.00 -12.52 6.45
CA GLY A 85 10.70 -11.61 7.54
C GLY A 85 9.36 -10.90 7.36
N CYS A 86 9.01 -10.05 8.31
CA CYS A 86 7.69 -9.41 8.37
C CYS A 86 7.81 -7.89 8.47
N TRP A 87 6.80 -7.18 7.98
CA TRP A 87 6.79 -5.72 8.04
C TRP A 87 6.32 -5.20 9.41
N VAL A 88 6.94 -4.10 9.84
CA VAL A 88 6.42 -3.23 10.90
C VAL A 88 6.59 -1.77 10.51
N LEU A 89 5.79 -0.90 11.14
CA LEU A 89 5.87 0.56 10.96
C LEU A 89 6.35 1.22 12.25
N THR A 90 7.38 2.05 12.12
CA THR A 90 8.00 2.82 13.21
C THR A 90 7.40 4.22 13.32
N GLU A 91 7.45 4.83 14.50
CA GLU A 91 7.05 6.24 14.69
C GLU A 91 8.23 7.20 14.47
N PHE A 92 9.42 6.79 14.91
CA PHE A 92 10.66 7.56 14.78
C PHE A 92 11.68 6.78 13.96
N LEU A 93 12.35 7.45 13.01
CA LEU A 93 13.39 6.83 12.19
C LEU A 93 14.60 6.38 13.02
N LYS A 94 14.97 7.18 14.02
CA LYS A 94 16.04 6.82 14.97
C LYS A 94 15.46 6.03 16.14
N LYS A 95 16.26 5.12 16.70
CA LYS A 95 15.88 4.38 17.90
C LYS A 95 15.68 5.35 19.07
N VAL A 96 14.51 5.29 19.70
CA VAL A 96 14.19 6.05 20.92
C VAL A 96 14.06 5.10 22.11
N PHE A 97 14.43 5.54 23.32
CA PHE A 97 14.54 4.65 24.48
C PHE A 97 13.18 4.11 24.98
N TRP A 98 12.08 4.81 24.70
CA TRP A 98 10.72 4.43 25.09
C TRP A 98 9.99 3.57 24.06
N SER A 99 10.63 3.26 22.93
CA SER A 99 10.03 2.39 21.91
C SER A 99 10.19 0.92 22.29
N GLY A 100 9.18 0.13 21.94
CA GLY A 100 9.15 -1.30 22.18
C GLY A 100 9.99 -2.09 21.17
N PRO A 101 9.67 -3.39 21.01
CA PRO A 101 10.30 -4.25 20.04
C PRO A 101 10.32 -3.61 18.65
N SER A 102 11.46 -3.75 17.97
CA SER A 102 11.65 -3.23 16.60
C SER A 102 11.42 -1.73 16.43
N ASN A 103 11.68 -0.94 17.49
CA ASN A 103 11.53 0.52 17.50
C ASN A 103 10.09 0.99 17.21
N THR A 104 9.10 0.16 17.56
CA THR A 104 7.69 0.46 17.35
C THR A 104 7.08 1.12 18.59
N ILE A 105 6.06 1.95 18.35
CA ILE A 105 5.24 2.60 19.37
C ILE A 105 3.79 2.42 18.94
N VAL A 106 2.91 2.06 19.87
CA VAL A 106 1.50 1.75 19.56
C VAL A 106 0.65 2.99 19.32
N CYS A 107 1.05 4.17 19.83
CA CYS A 107 0.32 5.44 19.69
C CYS A 107 -0.15 5.71 18.24
N PRO A 108 0.72 5.67 17.22
CA PRO A 108 0.30 5.91 15.83
C PRO A 108 -0.19 4.66 15.11
N ALA A 109 -0.26 3.49 15.74
CA ALA A 109 -0.53 2.22 15.05
C ALA A 109 -1.86 2.24 14.27
N GLY A 110 -2.91 2.88 14.80
CA GLY A 110 -4.17 3.06 14.08
C GLY A 110 -4.03 3.93 12.83
N HIS A 111 -3.28 5.04 12.94
CA HIS A 111 -2.98 5.93 11.81
C HIS A 111 -2.13 5.22 10.74
N HIS A 112 -1.12 4.47 11.16
CA HIS A 112 -0.29 3.64 10.30
C HIS A 112 -1.10 2.63 9.48
N ILE A 113 -2.05 1.94 10.14
CA ILE A 113 -2.95 0.99 9.46
C ILE A 113 -3.84 1.71 8.45
N MET A 114 -4.37 2.89 8.78
CA MET A 114 -5.26 3.66 7.91
C MET A 114 -4.55 4.26 6.69
N GLU A 115 -3.28 4.64 6.81
CA GLU A 115 -2.48 5.03 5.65
C GLU A 115 -2.08 3.79 4.84
N GLY A 116 -1.58 2.76 5.54
CA GLY A 116 -1.10 1.52 4.94
C GLY A 116 -2.18 0.70 4.21
N ARG A 117 -3.47 0.89 4.51
CA ARG A 117 -4.56 0.20 3.80
C ARG A 117 -4.58 0.50 2.30
N TRP A 118 -4.04 1.65 1.88
CA TRP A 118 -3.96 2.05 0.47
C TRP A 118 -2.78 1.42 -0.27
N VAL A 119 -1.84 0.80 0.44
CA VAL A 119 -0.67 0.12 -0.14
C VAL A 119 -1.13 -1.20 -0.76
N ARG A 120 -0.78 -1.43 -2.03
CA ARG A 120 -1.16 -2.63 -2.80
C ARG A 120 -0.62 -3.93 -2.21
N ASP A 121 0.56 -3.89 -1.59
CA ASP A 121 1.11 -5.05 -0.88
C ASP A 121 0.42 -5.21 0.48
N GLU A 122 -0.62 -6.04 0.51
CA GLU A 122 -1.41 -6.36 1.70
C GLU A 122 -0.56 -6.86 2.89
N ARG A 123 0.61 -7.45 2.62
CA ARG A 123 1.50 -7.99 3.64
C ARG A 123 1.96 -6.92 4.63
N VAL A 124 2.06 -5.65 4.20
CA VAL A 124 2.52 -4.55 5.07
C VAL A 124 1.62 -4.40 6.29
N VAL A 125 0.30 -4.32 6.08
CA VAL A 125 -0.66 -4.17 7.18
C VAL A 125 -0.93 -5.50 7.88
N ASP A 126 -0.98 -6.60 7.14
CA ASP A 126 -1.22 -7.92 7.72
C ASP A 126 -0.13 -8.32 8.73
N ASP A 127 1.13 -8.18 8.34
CA ASP A 127 2.27 -8.50 9.19
C ASP A 127 2.32 -7.56 10.41
N TYR A 128 2.02 -6.27 10.22
CA TYR A 128 1.99 -5.29 11.29
C TYR A 128 0.86 -5.56 12.29
N ALA A 129 -0.30 -6.00 11.82
CA ALA A 129 -1.40 -6.41 12.68
C ALA A 129 -1.03 -7.66 13.49
N ARG A 130 -0.46 -8.70 12.87
CA ARG A 130 0.02 -9.88 13.60
C ARG A 130 1.05 -9.51 14.65
N PHE A 131 1.97 -8.59 14.34
CA PHE A 131 2.94 -8.07 15.30
C PHE A 131 2.28 -7.49 16.57
N TRP A 132 1.20 -6.71 16.42
CA TRP A 132 0.51 -6.10 17.57
C TRP A 132 -0.38 -7.09 18.35
N PHE A 133 -1.10 -7.95 17.66
CA PHE A 133 -2.12 -8.79 18.30
C PHE A 133 -1.59 -10.13 18.80
N VAL A 134 -0.67 -10.75 18.05
CA VAL A 134 -0.13 -12.10 18.31
C VAL A 134 1.36 -12.07 18.65
N GLY A 135 2.08 -11.04 18.18
CA GLY A 135 3.50 -10.87 18.40
C GLY A 135 3.87 -10.25 19.75
N ASP A 136 5.10 -9.72 19.81
CA ASP A 136 5.68 -9.08 20.99
C ASP A 136 5.39 -7.56 21.06
N GLY A 137 4.46 -7.06 20.25
CA GLY A 137 4.08 -5.65 20.20
C GLY A 137 3.56 -5.11 21.54
N TRP A 138 4.20 -4.04 21.99
CA TRP A 138 3.85 -3.30 23.20
C TRP A 138 2.60 -2.43 23.00
N ARG A 139 1.45 -2.89 23.51
CA ARG A 139 0.14 -2.38 23.08
C ARG A 139 -0.76 -1.75 24.16
N LYS A 140 -0.21 -1.51 25.37
CA LYS A 140 -0.97 -0.96 26.52
C LYS A 140 -0.45 0.39 27.00
N GLN A 141 0.54 0.95 26.30
CA GLN A 141 1.21 2.21 26.68
C GLN A 141 0.38 3.45 26.30
N TYR A 142 -0.45 3.36 25.26
CA TYR A 142 -1.23 4.46 24.72
C TYR A 142 -2.61 3.96 24.24
N THR A 143 -3.55 4.87 24.05
CA THR A 143 -4.82 4.58 23.40
C THR A 143 -4.58 4.02 22.00
N TRP A 144 -5.29 2.96 21.66
CA TRP A 144 -5.05 2.20 20.44
C TRP A 144 -6.37 1.74 19.82
N TRP A 145 -6.61 2.14 18.56
CA TRP A 145 -7.88 1.93 17.85
C TRP A 145 -7.74 1.01 16.62
N ALA A 146 -6.79 0.05 16.63
CA ALA A 146 -6.55 -0.81 15.45
C ALA A 146 -7.74 -1.66 15.03
N ALA A 147 -8.65 -2.04 15.94
CA ALA A 147 -9.86 -2.78 15.55
C ALA A 147 -10.68 -2.01 14.51
N TYR A 148 -10.92 -0.71 14.74
CA TYR A 148 -11.59 0.16 13.77
C TYR A 148 -10.77 0.32 12.48
N ALA A 149 -9.44 0.52 12.60
CA ALA A 149 -8.58 0.70 11.43
C ALA A 149 -8.54 -0.56 10.53
N LEU A 150 -8.50 -1.76 11.12
CA LEU A 150 -8.50 -3.03 10.39
C LEU A 150 -9.87 -3.30 9.75
N TRP A 151 -10.97 -2.99 10.45
CA TRP A 151 -12.31 -3.05 9.87
C TRP A 151 -12.45 -2.11 8.66
N GLN A 152 -11.97 -0.87 8.77
CA GLN A 152 -11.97 0.07 7.64
C GLN A 152 -11.17 -0.47 6.44
N ARG A 153 -10.07 -1.18 6.68
CA ARG A 153 -9.31 -1.84 5.62
C ARG A 153 -10.07 -3.01 5.00
N SER A 154 -10.81 -3.81 5.78
CA SER A 154 -11.58 -4.94 5.22
C SER A 154 -12.65 -4.46 4.24
N LEU A 155 -13.27 -3.29 4.51
CA LEU A 155 -14.20 -2.65 3.58
C LEU A 155 -13.56 -2.29 2.23
N LEU A 156 -12.31 -1.81 2.25
CA LEU A 156 -11.56 -1.47 1.03
C LEU A 156 -11.21 -2.70 0.20
N LEU A 157 -10.86 -3.81 0.85
CA LEU A 157 -10.52 -5.06 0.18
C LEU A 157 -11.76 -5.83 -0.33
N HIS A 158 -12.97 -5.31 -0.09
CA HIS A 158 -14.23 -6.03 -0.31
C HIS A 158 -14.23 -7.44 0.30
N ALA A 159 -13.43 -7.63 1.35
CA ALA A 159 -13.35 -8.88 2.07
C ALA A 159 -14.46 -8.91 3.12
N SER A 160 -15.13 -10.06 3.25
CA SER A 160 -15.99 -10.31 4.39
C SER A 160 -15.17 -10.27 5.68
N ALA A 161 -15.78 -9.84 6.79
CA ALA A 161 -15.06 -9.62 8.06
C ALA A 161 -14.40 -10.88 8.62
N ASP A 162 -14.88 -12.07 8.22
CA ASP A 162 -14.38 -13.40 8.59
C ASP A 162 -13.19 -13.87 7.73
N ARG A 163 -12.72 -13.07 6.75
CA ARG A 163 -11.60 -13.41 5.88
C ARG A 163 -10.38 -12.52 6.11
N GLY A 164 -9.23 -13.03 5.67
CA GLY A 164 -7.94 -12.35 5.78
C GLY A 164 -7.54 -12.08 7.24
N ILE A 165 -6.79 -11.00 7.46
CA ILE A 165 -6.28 -10.67 8.79
C ILE A 165 -7.38 -10.33 9.81
N THR A 166 -8.56 -9.91 9.36
CA THR A 166 -9.66 -9.55 10.27
C THR A 166 -10.25 -10.81 10.90
N GLY A 167 -10.59 -11.82 10.09
CA GLY A 167 -11.07 -13.11 10.61
C GLY A 167 -10.00 -13.97 11.29
N GLU A 168 -8.71 -13.70 11.05
CA GLU A 168 -7.63 -14.35 11.81
C GLU A 168 -7.55 -13.82 13.26
N LEU A 169 -7.79 -12.52 13.45
CA LEU A 169 -7.52 -11.83 14.71
C LEU A 169 -8.77 -11.62 15.60
N PHE A 170 -9.97 -11.69 15.03
CA PHE A 170 -11.24 -11.43 15.70
C PHE A 170 -12.26 -12.52 15.37
#